data_AF-W1WCQ0-F1
#
_entry.id   AF-W1WCQ0-F1
#
_cell.length_a   1.000
_cell.length_b   1.000
_cell.length_c   1.000
_cell.angle_alpha   90.00
_cell.angle_beta   90.00
_cell.angle_gamma   90.00
#
_symmetry.space_group_name_H-M   'P 1'
#
loop_
_entity.id
_entity.type
_entity.pdbx_description
1 polymer ?
#
loop_
_entity_poly.entity_id
_entity_poly.type
_entity_poly.pdbx_seq_one_letter_code
_entity_poly.pdbx_strand_id
1 'polypeptide(L)'
;DLLLTARVLKRIALLCRGDRRKLALAGETIRLLQQAEQTSVFTAKQWRMIYRILGDNRPRKMQLAVVMSGTIIALTCGWLLLSSFTDPFPVPAWLVPVTPVVKQDMTKDIAHVVMRDSEALSVLYGVWGYEVPADSAWCDQAVRAGLA
;
A
#
# COMPACT_ATOMS: atom_id res chain seq x y z
N ASP A 1 -29.07 -46.55 -17.98
CA ASP A 1 -28.02 -45.81 -17.23
C ASP A 1 -26.60 -45.93 -17.76
N LEU A 2 -26.10 -47.10 -18.15
CA LEU A 2 -24.71 -47.31 -18.63
C LEU A 2 -24.30 -46.44 -19.85
N LEU A 3 -25.21 -46.22 -20.79
CA LEU A 3 -24.93 -45.37 -21.97
C LEU A 3 -24.81 -43.88 -21.62
N LEU A 4 -25.50 -43.44 -20.56
CA LEU A 4 -25.51 -42.04 -20.13
C LEU A 4 -24.23 -41.71 -19.36
N THR A 5 -23.79 -42.63 -18.50
CA THR A 5 -22.47 -42.57 -17.84
C THR A 5 -21.31 -42.64 -18.84
N ALA A 6 -21.37 -43.49 -19.86
CA ALA A 6 -20.33 -43.56 -20.88
C ALA A 6 -20.16 -42.26 -21.69
N ARG A 7 -21.27 -41.58 -22.04
CA ARG A 7 -21.21 -40.28 -22.75
C ARG A 7 -20.64 -39.17 -21.87
N VAL A 8 -21.03 -39.14 -20.59
CA VAL A 8 -20.51 -38.20 -19.59
C VAL A 8 -19.01 -38.40 -19.41
N LEU A 9 -18.57 -39.65 -19.26
CA LEU A 9 -17.15 -39.98 -19.08
C LEU A 9 -16.31 -39.58 -20.30
N LYS A 10 -16.80 -39.84 -21.53
CA LYS A 10 -16.14 -39.37 -22.77
C LYS A 10 -16.02 -37.85 -22.81
N ARG A 11 -17.05 -37.12 -22.35
CA ARG A 11 -17.04 -35.65 -22.35
C ARG A 11 -16.06 -35.10 -21.32
N ILE A 12 -15.96 -35.72 -20.14
CA ILE A 12 -14.95 -35.39 -19.12
C ILE A 12 -13.54 -35.66 -19.67
N ALA A 13 -13.32 -36.80 -20.32
CA ALA A 13 -12.03 -37.15 -20.93
C ALA A 13 -11.61 -36.15 -22.02
N LEU A 14 -12.55 -35.71 -22.86
CA LEU A 14 -12.31 -34.66 -23.86
C LEU A 14 -11.97 -33.31 -23.22
N LEU A 15 -12.65 -32.92 -22.15
CA LEU A 15 -12.38 -31.67 -21.41
C LEU A 15 -11.03 -31.70 -20.71
N CYS A 16 -10.59 -32.87 -20.23
CA CYS A 16 -9.27 -33.05 -19.64
C CYS A 16 -8.12 -32.98 -20.65
N ARG A 17 -8.36 -33.05 -21.98
CA ARG A 17 -7.34 -32.97 -23.04
C ARG A 17 -6.07 -33.82 -22.79
N GLY A 18 -6.22 -35.00 -22.18
CA GLY A 18 -5.10 -35.91 -21.87
C GLY A 18 -4.31 -35.60 -20.58
N ASP A 19 -4.70 -34.56 -19.85
CA ASP A 19 -4.05 -34.14 -18.61
C ASP A 19 -4.49 -35.06 -17.44
N ARG A 20 -3.69 -36.10 -17.16
CA ARG A 20 -4.04 -37.17 -16.19
C ARG A 20 -4.36 -36.64 -14.80
N ARG A 21 -3.71 -35.55 -14.38
CA ARG A 21 -3.92 -34.90 -13.08
C ARG A 21 -5.33 -34.31 -12.95
N LYS A 22 -5.87 -33.74 -14.03
CA LYS A 22 -7.23 -33.17 -14.04
C LYS A 22 -8.29 -34.26 -14.03
N LEU A 23 -8.00 -35.37 -14.72
CA LEU A 23 -8.88 -36.54 -14.71
C LEU A 23 -8.92 -37.21 -13.32
N ALA A 24 -7.76 -37.30 -12.63
CA ALA A 24 -7.70 -37.76 -11.26
C ALA A 24 -8.51 -36.86 -10.30
N LEU A 25 -8.35 -35.53 -10.41
CA LEU A 25 -9.08 -34.55 -9.61
C LEU A 25 -10.60 -34.58 -9.88
N ALA A 26 -11.00 -34.78 -11.13
CA ALA A 26 -12.41 -35.02 -11.48
C ALA A 26 -12.93 -36.31 -10.84
N GLY A 27 -12.14 -37.39 -10.81
CA GLY A 27 -12.50 -38.64 -10.14
C GLY A 27 -12.65 -38.49 -8.63
N GLU A 28 -11.73 -37.79 -7.97
CA GLU A 28 -11.80 -37.52 -6.53
C GLU A 28 -13.01 -36.66 -6.15
N THR A 29 -13.29 -35.60 -6.91
CA THR A 29 -14.47 -34.74 -6.67
C THR A 29 -15.78 -35.49 -6.87
N ILE A 30 -15.88 -36.36 -7.88
CA ILE A 30 -17.04 -37.24 -8.07
C ILE A 30 -17.19 -38.20 -6.88
N ARG A 31 -16.09 -38.78 -6.38
CA ARG A 31 -16.10 -39.67 -5.21
C ARG A 31 -16.56 -38.94 -3.95
N LEU A 32 -16.07 -37.72 -3.71
CA LEU A 32 -16.44 -36.90 -2.56
C LEU A 32 -17.92 -36.49 -2.61
N LEU A 33 -18.42 -36.11 -3.78
CA LEU A 33 -19.83 -35.79 -3.98
C LEU A 33 -20.72 -37.02 -3.76
N GLN A 34 -20.31 -38.18 -4.27
CA GLN A 34 -21.02 -39.45 -4.05
C GLN A 34 -21.06 -39.84 -2.57
N GLN A 35 -19.98 -39.58 -1.83
CA GLN A 35 -19.90 -39.86 -0.40
C GLN A 35 -20.72 -38.88 0.44
N ALA A 36 -20.78 -37.60 0.04
CA ALA A 36 -21.52 -36.57 0.76
C ALA A 36 -23.04 -36.70 0.60
N GLU A 37 -23.52 -37.17 -0.55
CA GLU A 37 -24.93 -37.06 -0.90
C GLU A 37 -25.70 -38.39 -0.84
N GLN A 38 -25.03 -39.51 -0.53
CA GLN A 38 -25.58 -40.89 -0.45
C GLN A 38 -26.56 -41.25 -1.60
N THR A 39 -26.46 -40.60 -2.75
CA THR A 39 -27.39 -40.76 -3.86
C THR A 39 -26.62 -41.16 -5.12
N SER A 40 -27.15 -42.16 -5.83
CA SER A 40 -26.55 -42.70 -7.04
C SER A 40 -26.80 -41.85 -8.30
N VAL A 41 -27.63 -40.80 -8.17
CA VAL A 41 -28.12 -40.00 -9.30
C VAL A 41 -27.68 -38.54 -9.14
N PHE A 42 -26.60 -38.19 -9.82
CA PHE A 42 -26.10 -36.82 -9.88
C PHE A 42 -27.07 -35.87 -10.61
N THR A 43 -27.34 -34.72 -10.00
CA THR A 43 -28.23 -33.71 -10.58
C THR A 43 -27.52 -32.95 -11.71
N ALA A 44 -28.26 -32.55 -12.76
CA ALA A 44 -27.73 -31.80 -13.90
C ALA A 44 -27.04 -30.46 -13.55
N LYS A 45 -27.32 -29.90 -12.36
CA LYS A 45 -26.62 -28.72 -11.82
C LYS A 45 -25.20 -29.04 -11.36
N GLN A 46 -24.99 -30.20 -10.74
CA GLN A 46 -23.69 -30.63 -10.23
C GLN A 46 -22.74 -30.96 -11.37
N TRP A 47 -23.23 -31.64 -12.41
CA TRP A 47 -22.45 -31.87 -13.62
C TRP A 47 -22.01 -30.56 -14.27
N ARG A 48 -22.89 -29.55 -14.36
CA ARG A 48 -22.52 -28.22 -14.86
C ARG A 48 -21.42 -27.56 -14.03
N MET A 49 -21.47 -27.71 -12.70
CA MET A 49 -20.43 -27.17 -11.82
C MET A 49 -19.07 -27.85 -12.06
N ILE A 50 -19.05 -29.18 -12.13
CA ILE A 50 -17.84 -29.96 -12.42
C ILE A 50 -17.27 -29.57 -13.79
N TYR A 51 -18.12 -29.47 -14.82
CA TYR A 51 -17.69 -29.04 -16.15
C TYR A 51 -17.16 -27.62 -16.19
N ARG A 52 -17.69 -26.71 -15.37
CA ARG A 52 -17.21 -25.33 -15.28
C ARG A 52 -15.82 -25.25 -14.65
N ILE A 53 -15.59 -26.01 -13.58
CA ILE A 53 -14.29 -26.10 -12.91
C ILE A 53 -13.26 -26.76 -13.83
N LEU A 54 -13.65 -27.82 -14.54
CA LEU A 54 -12.76 -28.57 -15.44
C LEU A 54 -12.49 -27.82 -16.76
N GLY A 55 -13.44 -27.00 -17.20
CA GLY A 55 -13.38 -26.19 -18.42
C GLY A 55 -12.65 -24.85 -18.25
N ASP A 56 -12.50 -24.34 -17.02
CA ASP A 56 -11.76 -23.10 -16.75
C ASP A 56 -10.25 -23.34 -16.83
N ASN A 57 -9.77 -23.52 -18.05
CA ASN A 57 -8.37 -23.73 -18.38
C ASN A 57 -7.69 -22.39 -18.72
N ARG A 58 -7.90 -21.34 -17.91
CA ARG A 58 -7.10 -20.13 -18.07
C ARG A 58 -5.65 -20.50 -17.77
N PRO A 59 -4.72 -20.42 -18.74
CA PRO A 59 -3.35 -20.82 -18.50
C PRO A 59 -2.77 -19.95 -17.38
N ARG A 60 -1.91 -20.50 -16.52
CA ARG A 60 -1.28 -19.74 -15.42
C ARG A 60 -0.68 -18.42 -15.89
N LYS A 61 -0.15 -18.38 -17.12
CA LYS A 61 0.36 -17.16 -17.77
C LYS A 61 -0.72 -16.08 -17.95
N MET A 62 -1.94 -16.46 -18.29
CA MET A 62 -3.09 -15.55 -18.44
C MET A 62 -3.61 -15.09 -17.07
N GLN A 63 -3.62 -15.96 -16.06
CA GLN A 63 -3.95 -15.54 -14.69
C GLN A 63 -2.93 -14.54 -14.15
N LEU A 64 -1.63 -14.81 -14.34
CA LEU A 64 -0.57 -13.87 -14.00
C LEU A 64 -0.70 -12.56 -14.78
N ALA A 65 -0.98 -12.61 -16.09
CA ALA A 65 -1.18 -11.40 -16.89
C ALA A 65 -2.37 -10.55 -16.38
N VAL A 66 -3.48 -11.18 -16.00
CA VAL A 66 -4.63 -10.48 -15.42
C VAL A 66 -4.26 -9.84 -14.08
N VAL A 67 -3.58 -10.57 -13.19
CA VAL A 67 -3.11 -10.02 -11.91
C VAL A 67 -2.17 -8.84 -12.14
N MET A 68 -1.18 -8.99 -13.01
CA MET A 68 -0.22 -7.94 -13.33
C MET A 68 -0.91 -6.70 -13.93
N SER A 69 -1.87 -6.89 -14.84
CA SER A 69 -2.65 -5.78 -15.39
C SER A 69 -3.46 -5.06 -14.30
N GLY A 70 -4.06 -5.81 -13.37
CA GLY A 70 -4.79 -5.23 -12.23
C GLY A 70 -3.89 -4.41 -11.32
N THR A 71 -2.68 -4.90 -11.01
CA THR A 71 -1.73 -4.16 -10.18
C THR A 71 -1.23 -2.89 -10.86
N ILE A 72 -0.98 -2.93 -12.17
CA ILE A 72 -0.53 -1.75 -12.93
C ILE A 72 -1.64 -0.69 -12.92
N ILE A 73 -2.89 -1.08 -13.21
CA ILE A 73 -4.03 -0.16 -13.22
C ILE A 73 -4.28 0.43 -11.82
N ALA A 74 -4.17 -0.36 -10.76
CA ALA A 74 -4.34 0.13 -9.39
C ALA A 74 -3.25 1.13 -8.99
N LEU A 75 -1.99 0.85 -9.36
CA LEU A 75 -0.86 1.74 -9.08
C LEU A 75 -0.94 3.05 -9.89
N THR A 76 -1.27 2.98 -11.19
CA THR A 76 -1.40 4.19 -12.01
C THR A 76 -2.61 5.02 -11.60
N CYS A 77 -3.75 4.39 -11.31
CA CYS A 77 -4.94 5.10 -10.83
C CYS A 77 -4.70 5.70 -9.43
N GLY A 78 -4.05 4.97 -8.53
CA GLY A 78 -3.69 5.47 -7.20
C GLY A 78 -2.75 6.68 -7.26
N TRP A 79 -1.78 6.69 -8.17
CA TRP A 79 -0.87 7.83 -8.37
C TRP A 79 -1.59 9.06 -8.92
N LEU A 80 -2.45 8.87 -9.93
CA LEU A 80 -3.22 9.97 -10.53
C LEU A 80 -4.21 10.59 -9.55
N LEU A 81 -4.87 9.78 -8.72
CA LEU A 81 -5.77 10.27 -7.68
C LEU A 81 -5.02 11.03 -6.59
N LEU A 82 -3.80 10.61 -6.24
CA LEU A 82 -3.00 11.29 -5.20
C LEU A 82 -2.65 12.72 -5.61
N SER A 83 -2.35 12.96 -6.89
CA SER A 83 -2.12 14.31 -7.43
C SER A 83 -3.36 15.21 -7.36
N SER A 84 -4.57 14.65 -7.43
CA SER A 84 -5.81 15.43 -7.26
C SER A 84 -6.11 15.79 -5.80
N PHE A 85 -5.49 15.12 -4.82
CA PHE A 85 -5.62 15.46 -3.40
C PHE A 85 -4.54 16.41 -2.88
N THR A 86 -3.48 16.65 -3.67
CA THR A 86 -2.43 17.62 -3.31
C THR A 86 -2.79 19.06 -3.63
N ASP A 87 -3.90 19.30 -4.33
CA ASP A 87 -4.40 20.66 -4.50
C ASP A 87 -4.77 21.22 -3.13
N PRO A 88 -4.16 22.34 -2.70
CA PRO A 88 -4.49 22.93 -1.41
C PRO A 88 -5.97 23.25 -1.40
N PHE A 89 -6.70 22.59 -0.50
CA PHE A 89 -8.09 22.91 -0.22
C PHE A 89 -8.23 24.44 -0.12
N PRO A 90 -9.23 25.06 -0.77
CA PRO A 90 -9.40 26.51 -0.73
C PRO A 90 -9.64 26.91 0.73
N VAL A 91 -8.57 27.34 1.40
CA VAL A 91 -8.63 27.77 2.79
C VAL A 91 -9.36 29.11 2.78
N PRO A 92 -10.49 29.25 3.49
CA PRO A 92 -11.19 30.52 3.55
C PRO A 92 -10.27 31.59 4.15
N ALA A 93 -10.41 32.84 3.70
CA ALA A 93 -9.49 33.94 4.01
C ALA A 93 -9.23 34.16 5.52
N TRP A 94 -10.14 33.71 6.38
CA TRP A 94 -10.06 33.81 7.84
C TRP A 94 -9.09 32.80 8.49
N LEU A 95 -8.63 31.79 7.74
CA LEU A 95 -7.69 30.76 8.16
C LEU A 95 -6.31 30.91 7.52
N VAL A 96 -6.08 31.97 6.74
CA VAL A 96 -4.75 32.28 6.21
C VAL A 96 -3.87 32.65 7.41
N PRO A 97 -2.88 31.82 7.78
CA PRO A 97 -1.95 32.22 8.81
C PRO A 97 -1.25 33.49 8.30
N VAL A 98 -1.34 34.57 9.07
CA VAL A 98 -0.50 35.74 8.88
C VAL A 98 0.92 35.19 8.82
N THR A 99 1.53 35.23 7.64
CA THR A 99 2.93 34.85 7.49
C THR A 99 3.70 35.71 8.48
N PRO A 100 4.38 35.13 9.49
CA PRO A 100 5.30 35.94 10.26
C PRO A 100 6.26 36.53 9.23
N VAL A 101 6.41 37.85 9.28
CA VAL A 101 7.42 38.55 8.49
C VAL A 101 8.69 37.73 8.63
N VAL A 102 9.13 37.13 7.53
CA VAL A 102 10.44 36.49 7.42
C VAL A 102 11.40 37.63 7.74
N LYS A 103 11.83 37.72 8.99
CA LYS A 103 12.96 38.55 9.39
C LYS A 103 14.13 37.92 8.64
N GLN A 104 14.42 38.54 7.50
CA GLN A 104 15.66 38.56 6.75
C GLN A 104 16.65 37.49 7.19
N ASP A 105 16.96 36.56 6.30
CA ASP A 105 18.08 35.61 6.44
C ASP A 105 19.31 36.33 7.01
N MET A 106 19.45 36.31 8.33
CA MET A 106 20.72 36.52 8.99
C MET A 106 21.39 35.16 9.01
N THR A 107 21.80 34.70 7.83
CA THR A 107 22.93 33.79 7.70
C THR A 107 24.18 34.54 8.15
N LYS A 108 24.26 34.84 9.46
CA LYS A 108 25.54 35.09 10.09
C LYS A 108 26.15 33.71 10.24
N ASP A 109 27.16 33.46 9.42
CA ASP A 109 27.93 32.23 9.40
C ASP A 109 28.56 32.00 10.78
N ILE A 110 27.89 31.20 11.61
CA ILE A 110 28.27 30.90 13.00
C ILE A 110 29.63 30.17 13.02
N ALA A 111 30.03 29.53 11.92
CA ALA A 111 31.25 28.75 11.86
C ALA A 111 32.54 29.60 11.82
N HIS A 112 32.46 30.90 11.48
CA HIS A 112 33.65 31.71 11.16
C HIS A 112 33.97 32.86 12.10
N VAL A 113 33.22 33.05 13.18
CA VAL A 113 33.50 34.12 14.15
C VAL A 113 33.85 33.51 15.51
N VAL A 114 35.07 33.75 15.99
CA VAL A 114 35.43 33.53 17.40
C VAL A 114 34.66 34.57 18.21
N MET A 115 33.45 34.22 18.61
CA MET A 115 32.59 35.05 19.46
C MET A 115 32.91 34.80 20.93
N ARG A 116 32.67 35.81 21.76
CA ARG A 116 32.65 35.62 23.22
C ARG A 116 31.45 34.75 23.58
N ASP A 117 31.56 33.91 24.61
CA ASP A 117 30.51 32.96 25.01
C ASP A 117 29.14 33.65 25.26
N SER A 118 29.16 34.92 25.70
CA SER A 118 27.98 35.79 25.84
C SER A 118 27.24 36.06 24.53
N GLU A 119 27.99 36.31 23.46
CA GLU A 119 27.45 36.64 22.15
C GLU A 119 26.92 35.39 21.47
N ALA A 120 27.60 34.25 21.64
CA ALA A 120 27.12 32.95 21.16
C ALA A 120 25.75 32.59 21.77
N LEU A 121 25.57 32.81 23.07
CA LEU A 121 24.29 32.59 23.74
C LEU A 121 23.20 33.55 23.23
N SER A 122 23.52 34.82 23.02
CA SER A 122 22.56 35.79 22.45
C SER A 122 22.08 35.40 21.05
N VAL A 123 22.98 34.87 20.21
CA VAL A 123 22.65 34.36 18.87
C VAL A 123 21.76 33.12 18.97
N LEU A 124 22.04 32.22 19.91
CA LEU A 124 21.23 31.03 20.16
C LEU A 124 19.79 31.40 20.56
N TYR A 125 19.61 32.40 21.41
CA TYR A 125 18.28 32.94 21.73
C TYR A 125 17.58 33.53 20.50
N GLY A 126 18.34 34.18 19.62
CA GLY A 126 17.85 34.68 18.33
C GLY A 126 17.30 33.58 17.41
N VAL A 127 17.92 32.39 17.39
CA VAL A 127 17.42 31.22 16.64
C VAL A 127 16.06 30.75 17.15
N TRP A 128 15.79 30.92 18.45
CA TRP A 128 14.49 30.61 19.05
C TRP A 128 13.49 31.78 19.02
N GLY A 129 13.86 32.90 18.38
CA GLY A 129 12.98 34.06 18.20
C GLY A 129 12.98 35.06 19.36
N TYR A 130 13.92 34.95 20.29
CA TYR A 130 14.10 35.91 21.39
C TYR A 130 15.25 36.87 21.08
N GLU A 131 15.00 38.18 21.15
CA GLU A 131 16.06 39.20 21.08
C GLU A 131 16.57 39.50 22.49
N VAL A 132 17.70 38.90 22.86
CA VAL A 132 18.35 39.08 24.17
C VAL A 132 19.75 39.69 23.94
N PRO A 133 20.10 40.81 24.58
CA PRO A 133 21.46 41.37 24.49
C PRO A 133 22.48 40.44 25.15
N ALA A 134 23.71 40.39 24.62
CA ALA A 134 24.77 39.49 25.09
C ALA A 134 25.05 39.64 26.60
N ASP A 135 24.92 40.85 27.11
CA ASP A 135 25.14 41.23 28.50
C ASP A 135 24.12 40.57 29.46
N SER A 136 22.94 40.22 28.96
CA SER A 136 21.86 39.56 29.73
C SER A 136 21.58 38.13 29.27
N ALA A 137 22.39 37.59 28.36
CA ALA A 137 22.24 36.21 27.87
C ALA A 137 22.73 35.17 28.90
N TRP A 138 23.46 35.61 29.93
CA TRP A 138 23.94 34.76 31.02
C TRP A 138 22.92 34.66 32.14
N CYS A 139 22.73 33.45 32.65
CA CYS A 139 22.05 33.28 33.94
C CYS A 139 22.99 33.70 35.09
N ASP A 140 22.44 34.27 36.17
CA ASP A 140 23.18 34.63 37.39
C ASP A 140 24.08 33.50 37.92
N GLN A 141 23.64 32.25 37.73
CA GLN A 141 24.38 31.07 38.16
C GLN A 141 25.63 30.79 37.34
N ALA A 142 25.64 31.17 36.06
CA ALA A 142 26.80 31.03 35.19
C ALA A 142 27.84 32.15 35.44
N VAL A 143 27.38 33.35 35.81
CA VAL A 143 28.25 34.42 36.34
C VAL A 143 28.92 33.97 37.65
N ARG A 144 28.17 33.35 38.56
CA ARG A 144 28.73 32.78 39.81
C ARG A 144 29.71 31.63 39.59
N ALA A 145 29.56 30.90 38.49
CA ALA A 145 30.47 29.83 38.10
C ALA A 145 31.74 30.35 37.38
N GLY A 146 31.87 31.67 37.17
CA GLY A 146 33.02 32.28 36.50
C GLY A 146 33.08 31.99 34.99
N LEU A 147 31.93 31.66 34.38
CA LEU A 147 31.84 31.31 32.97
C LEU A 147 31.59 32.52 32.06
N ALA A 148 31.20 33.67 32.63
CA ALA A 148 30.83 34.89 31.91
C ALA A 148 32.02 35.71 31.37
#